data_AF-N6UA34-F1
#
_entry.id   AF-N6UA34-F1
#
_cell.length_a   1.000
_cell.length_b   1.000
_cell.length_c   1.000
_cell.angle_alpha   90.00
_cell.angle_beta   90.00
_cell.angle_gamma   90.00
#
_symmetry.space_group_name_H-M   'P 1'
#
loop_
_entity.id
_entity.type
_entity.pdbx_description
1 polymer ?
#
loop_
_entity_poly.entity_id
_entity_poly.type
_entity_poly.pdbx_seq_one_letter_code
_entity_poly.pdbx_strand_id
1 'polypeptide(L)'
;MNQQPLLFEMFDKLYALSAGKCIYDGPSTQLVPYFNNFNVKCPPYHNPADFLMEVAMGDHGVDLNQLAAAVQQQQLIERTNPTKETFPDKDLPLKDVPMILNSDTPSISPAPVIMQFFLLYKRNLLQTRRNWIAVFIGPVLACCFSIFGFCLRRSDTPAVFRWLFTVSYFRVAFHGVVVSVYGFNRKNLYCPEEELYCHYADPSKFLKEMDIVNIDLVSNISMVLFIWCLMHTATYLTLWFKLNKR
;
A
#
# COMPACT_ATOMS: atom_id res chain seq x y z
N MET A 1 15.22 32.87 -1.75
CA MET A 1 15.71 31.66 -2.44
C MET A 1 17.09 31.37 -1.88
N ASN A 2 17.25 30.33 -1.07
CA ASN A 2 18.53 29.74 -0.60
C ASN A 2 18.20 28.64 0.42
N GLN A 3 17.84 27.43 -0.05
CA GLN A 3 17.58 26.28 0.85
C GLN A 3 18.49 25.07 0.59
N GLN A 4 19.30 25.07 -0.47
CA GLN A 4 20.20 23.95 -0.80
C GLN A 4 21.55 23.90 -0.02
N PRO A 5 22.20 25.00 0.41
CA PRO A 5 23.52 24.89 1.05
C PRO A 5 23.48 24.20 2.43
N LEU A 6 22.35 24.24 3.14
CA LEU A 6 22.26 23.73 4.51
C LEU A 6 22.32 22.19 4.59
N LEU A 7 21.84 21.46 3.57
CA LEU A 7 21.81 20.00 3.60
C LEU A 7 23.19 19.40 3.31
N PHE A 8 23.93 20.01 2.38
CA PHE A 8 25.27 19.56 2.01
C PHE A 8 26.25 19.64 3.20
N GLU A 9 26.11 20.68 4.03
CA GLU A 9 26.91 20.89 5.24
C GLU A 9 26.60 19.88 6.36
N MET A 10 25.48 19.16 6.31
CA MET A 10 25.16 18.12 7.31
C MET A 10 25.97 16.83 7.13
N PHE A 11 26.66 16.66 6.00
CA PHE A 11 27.46 15.46 5.75
C PHE A 11 28.89 15.65 6.27
N ASP A 12 29.26 14.83 7.26
CA ASP A 12 30.63 14.78 7.78
C ASP A 12 31.63 14.27 6.72
N LYS A 13 31.18 13.34 5.87
CA LYS A 13 31.97 12.71 4.83
C LYS A 13 31.14 12.48 3.57
N LEU A 14 31.76 12.67 2.41
CA LEU A 14 31.19 12.42 1.10
C LEU A 14 31.98 11.33 0.40
N TYR A 15 31.25 10.49 -0.31
CA TYR A 15 31.81 9.44 -1.15
C TYR A 15 31.13 9.49 -2.52
N ALA A 16 31.88 9.80 -3.56
CA ALA A 16 31.37 9.99 -4.91
C ALA A 16 31.91 8.94 -5.87
N LEU A 17 31.03 8.45 -6.75
CA LEU A 17 31.33 7.42 -7.73
C LEU A 17 30.99 7.92 -9.14
N SER A 18 31.84 7.60 -10.11
CA SER A 18 31.53 7.70 -11.54
C SER A 18 31.98 6.43 -12.26
N ALA A 19 31.10 5.86 -13.10
CA ALA A 19 31.33 4.61 -13.83
C ALA A 19 31.89 3.46 -12.96
N GLY A 20 31.44 3.37 -11.70
CA GLY A 20 31.88 2.34 -10.74
C GLY A 20 33.24 2.60 -10.09
N LYS A 21 33.89 3.73 -10.36
CA LYS A 21 35.15 4.16 -9.72
C LYS A 21 34.90 5.32 -8.76
N CYS A 22 35.59 5.33 -7.62
CA CYS A 22 35.51 6.44 -6.68
C CYS A 22 36.28 7.64 -7.22
N ILE A 23 35.64 8.80 -7.29
CA ILE A 23 36.23 10.05 -7.79
C ILE A 23 36.46 11.08 -6.67
N TYR A 24 35.85 10.87 -5.50
CA TYR A 24 36.05 11.67 -4.30
C TYR A 24 35.71 10.86 -3.04
N ASP A 25 36.57 10.93 -2.02
CA ASP A 25 36.39 10.30 -0.71
C ASP A 25 36.97 11.24 0.36
N GLY A 26 36.11 12.02 1.04
CA GLY A 26 36.58 13.07 1.94
C GLY A 26 35.47 13.96 2.51
N PRO A 27 35.81 14.95 3.36
CA PRO A 27 34.82 15.82 4.00
C PRO A 27 34.16 16.79 3.04
N SER A 28 32.90 17.14 3.30
CA SER A 28 32.12 18.09 2.48
C SER A 28 32.82 19.44 2.27
N THR A 29 33.60 19.89 3.26
CA THR A 29 34.38 21.14 3.22
C THR A 29 35.55 21.11 2.24
N GLN A 30 36.14 19.94 1.95
CA GLN A 30 37.29 19.82 1.05
C GLN A 30 36.92 19.50 -0.40
N LEU A 31 35.63 19.33 -0.70
CA LEU A 31 35.14 18.96 -2.03
C LEU A 31 35.58 19.98 -3.11
N VAL A 32 35.25 21.25 -2.94
CA VAL A 32 35.55 22.30 -3.91
C VAL A 32 37.07 22.54 -4.05
N PRO A 33 37.84 22.65 -2.95
CA PRO A 33 39.31 22.71 -3.03
C PRO A 33 39.94 21.52 -3.76
N TYR A 34 39.43 20.30 -3.55
CA TYR A 34 39.94 19.09 -4.19
C TYR A 34 39.81 19.16 -5.72
N PHE A 35 38.61 19.47 -6.22
CA PHE A 35 38.39 19.57 -7.67
C PHE A 35 39.12 20.75 -8.32
N ASN A 36 39.36 21.84 -7.56
CA ASN A 36 40.16 22.96 -8.03
C ASN A 36 41.62 22.57 -8.31
N ASN A 37 42.18 21.57 -7.61
CA ASN A 37 43.52 21.04 -7.90
C ASN A 37 43.59 20.31 -9.26
N PHE A 38 42.45 19.81 -9.75
CA PHE A 38 42.31 19.22 -11.08
C PHE A 38 41.83 20.24 -12.13
N ASN A 39 42.00 21.55 -11.85
CA ASN A 39 41.55 22.67 -12.68
C ASN A 39 40.04 22.77 -12.89
N VAL A 40 39.23 22.14 -12.04
CA VAL A 40 37.76 22.25 -12.10
C VAL A 40 37.27 23.22 -11.03
N LYS A 41 36.73 24.35 -11.47
CA LYS A 41 36.27 25.42 -10.57
C LYS A 41 34.76 25.38 -10.42
N CYS A 42 34.31 25.28 -9.18
CA CYS A 42 32.90 25.47 -8.83
C CYS A 42 32.53 26.97 -8.94
N PRO A 43 31.50 27.35 -9.71
CA PRO A 43 31.02 28.73 -9.74
C PRO A 43 30.46 29.20 -8.39
N PRO A 44 30.54 30.51 -8.06
CA PRO A 44 30.23 31.04 -6.72
C PRO A 44 28.75 30.97 -6.31
N TYR A 45 27.84 30.79 -7.27
CA TYR A 45 26.39 30.65 -7.03
C TYR A 45 25.87 29.26 -7.42
N HIS A 46 26.78 28.29 -7.55
CA HIS A 46 26.46 26.91 -7.88
C HIS A 46 26.53 26.05 -6.61
N ASN A 47 25.61 25.10 -6.49
CA ASN A 47 25.55 24.22 -5.34
C ASN A 47 26.65 23.16 -5.43
N PRO A 48 27.55 23.02 -4.43
CA PRO A 48 28.64 22.04 -4.47
C PRO A 48 28.20 20.60 -4.72
N ALA A 49 26.99 20.21 -4.28
CA ALA A 49 26.44 18.89 -4.54
C ALA A 49 26.10 18.67 -6.03
N ASP A 50 25.51 19.70 -6.67
CA ASP A 50 25.19 19.66 -8.09
C ASP A 50 26.48 19.70 -8.93
N PHE A 51 27.46 20.51 -8.50
CA PHE A 51 28.77 20.57 -9.14
C PHE A 51 29.48 19.21 -9.11
N LEU A 52 29.49 18.53 -7.96
CA LEU A 52 30.03 17.16 -7.86
C LEU A 52 29.32 16.21 -8.82
N MET A 53 28.00 16.33 -8.99
CA MET A 53 27.22 15.48 -9.89
C MET A 53 27.59 15.73 -11.36
N GLU A 54 27.71 16.99 -11.77
CA GLU A 54 28.15 17.36 -13.13
C GLU A 54 29.57 16.85 -13.42
N VAL A 55 30.47 16.95 -12.45
CA VAL A 55 31.82 16.38 -12.56
C VAL A 55 31.73 14.86 -12.72
N ALA A 56 30.92 14.19 -11.93
CA ALA A 56 30.72 12.74 -12.05
C ALA A 56 30.15 12.31 -13.42
N MET A 57 29.36 13.18 -14.05
CA MET A 57 28.80 12.98 -15.39
C MET A 57 29.80 13.27 -16.52
N GLY A 58 30.95 13.90 -16.22
CA GLY A 58 31.98 14.24 -17.19
C GLY A 58 31.75 15.58 -17.92
N ASP A 59 30.83 16.42 -17.45
CA ASP A 59 30.45 17.67 -18.11
C ASP A 59 31.58 18.73 -18.08
N HIS A 60 32.48 18.61 -17.12
CA HIS A 60 33.61 19.52 -16.90
C HIS A 60 34.89 19.15 -17.67
N GLY A 61 34.82 18.15 -18.58
CA GLY A 61 35.94 17.81 -19.47
C GLY A 61 37.18 17.22 -18.79
N VAL A 62 37.05 16.73 -17.55
CA VAL A 62 38.15 16.14 -16.77
C VAL A 62 38.18 14.63 -16.94
N ASP A 63 39.40 14.07 -16.99
CA ASP A 63 39.57 12.63 -17.02
C ASP A 63 39.21 12.01 -15.65
N LEU A 64 38.04 11.39 -15.61
CA LEU A 64 37.53 10.68 -14.44
C LEU A 64 38.45 9.55 -13.98
N ASN A 65 39.25 8.97 -14.88
CA ASN A 65 40.23 7.95 -14.50
C ASN A 65 41.39 8.55 -13.70
N GLN A 66 41.77 9.79 -14.00
CA GLN A 66 42.81 10.51 -13.26
C GLN A 66 42.31 10.84 -11.84
N LEU A 67 41.08 11.32 -11.70
CA LEU A 67 40.44 11.55 -10.40
C LEU A 67 40.36 10.24 -9.60
N ALA A 68 39.96 9.14 -10.24
CA ALA A 68 39.89 7.85 -9.58
C ALA A 68 41.26 7.31 -9.14
N ALA A 69 42.29 7.49 -9.97
CA ALA A 69 43.65 7.11 -9.61
C ALA A 69 44.18 7.95 -8.44
N ALA A 70 43.84 9.24 -8.38
CA ALA A 70 44.23 10.11 -7.28
C ALA A 70 43.59 9.68 -5.95
N VAL A 71 42.28 9.39 -5.93
CA VAL A 71 41.62 8.88 -4.72
C VAL A 71 42.20 7.53 -4.31
N GLN A 72 42.43 6.63 -5.26
CA GLN A 72 43.02 5.33 -4.97
C GLN A 72 44.43 5.48 -4.38
N GLN A 73 45.23 6.42 -4.88
CA GLN A 73 46.54 6.72 -4.33
C GLN A 73 46.44 7.31 -2.91
N GLN A 74 45.50 8.23 -2.67
CA GLN A 74 45.24 8.79 -1.34
C GLN A 74 44.89 7.69 -0.34
N GLN A 75 43.97 6.78 -0.70
CA GLN A 75 43.58 5.64 0.13
C GLN A 75 44.76 4.68 0.41
N LEU A 76 45.68 4.50 -0.54
CA LEU A 76 46.89 3.69 -0.32
C LEU A 76 47.86 4.37 0.65
N ILE A 77 48.03 5.70 0.54
CA ILE A 77 48.86 6.49 1.45
C ILE A 77 48.29 6.45 2.86
N GLU A 78 46.98 6.64 3.01
CA GLU A 78 46.26 6.56 4.30
C GLU A 78 46.41 5.18 4.96
N ARG A 79 46.42 4.11 4.16
CA ARG A 79 46.69 2.74 4.64
C ARG A 79 48.13 2.52 5.12
N THR A 80 49.09 3.27 4.57
CA THR A 80 50.53 3.07 4.84
C THR A 80 51.02 3.99 5.97
N ASN A 81 50.41 5.16 6.14
CA ASN A 81 50.69 6.13 7.19
C ASN A 81 49.40 6.55 7.90
N PRO A 82 48.97 5.83 8.96
CA PRO A 82 47.82 6.22 9.77
C PRO A 82 48.18 7.47 10.59
N THR A 83 48.19 8.62 9.94
CA THR A 83 48.35 9.93 10.59
C THR A 83 46.95 10.37 11.01
N LYS A 84 46.78 10.82 12.26
CA LYS A 84 45.52 11.05 12.98
C LYS A 84 44.64 12.22 12.46
N GLU A 85 44.52 12.40 11.15
CA GLU A 85 43.65 13.41 10.51
C GLU A 85 42.52 12.76 9.71
N THR A 86 42.20 11.49 9.98
CA THR A 86 40.89 10.93 9.62
C THR A 86 39.90 11.43 10.66
N PHE A 87 38.76 11.99 10.24
CA PHE A 87 37.59 12.17 11.11
C PHE A 87 37.45 10.93 12.00
N PRO A 88 37.09 11.06 13.29
CA PRO A 88 36.90 9.91 14.14
C PRO A 88 35.84 9.06 13.46
N ASP A 89 36.33 8.03 12.79
CA ASP A 89 35.53 7.06 12.13
C ASP A 89 34.79 6.40 13.27
N LYS A 90 33.50 6.72 13.38
CA LYS A 90 32.61 5.88 14.17
C LYS A 90 32.48 4.50 13.53
N ASP A 91 33.06 4.31 12.34
CA ASP A 91 33.47 3.00 11.88
C ASP A 91 34.84 2.67 12.50
N LEU A 92 34.72 2.06 13.67
CA LEU A 92 35.65 1.10 14.22
C LEU A 92 36.69 0.62 13.18
N PRO A 93 38.00 0.77 13.42
CA PRO A 93 38.99 0.28 12.46
C PRO A 93 38.79 -1.22 12.28
N LEU A 94 38.40 -1.64 11.07
CA LEU A 94 38.25 -3.06 10.71
C LEU A 94 39.63 -3.76 10.56
N LYS A 95 40.65 -3.20 11.19
CA LYS A 95 42.00 -3.73 11.32
C LYS A 95 42.47 -3.36 12.73
N ASP A 96 42.62 -4.40 13.54
CA ASP A 96 43.21 -4.36 14.88
C ASP A 96 42.35 -3.79 16.01
N VAL A 97 41.02 -3.96 15.94
CA VAL A 97 40.32 -4.30 17.19
C VAL A 97 40.74 -5.72 17.50
N PRO A 98 41.58 -6.01 18.52
CA PRO A 98 41.60 -7.37 19.03
C PRO A 98 40.15 -7.67 19.30
N MET A 99 39.63 -8.70 18.64
CA MET A 99 38.35 -9.27 19.01
C MET A 99 38.56 -9.70 20.46
N ILE A 100 38.34 -8.80 21.41
CA ILE A 100 37.86 -9.17 22.71
C ILE A 100 36.52 -9.76 22.33
N LEU A 101 36.56 -11.05 22.04
CA LEU A 101 35.45 -11.95 22.09
C LEU A 101 35.06 -11.93 23.57
N ASN A 102 34.50 -10.80 24.01
CA ASN A 102 33.60 -10.79 25.12
C ASN A 102 32.49 -11.69 24.61
N SER A 103 32.55 -12.93 25.07
CA SER A 103 31.62 -14.03 24.89
C SER A 103 30.19 -13.70 25.32
N ASP A 104 29.90 -12.42 25.57
CA ASP A 104 28.67 -11.89 26.14
C ASP A 104 28.02 -10.84 25.21
N THR A 105 28.38 -10.80 23.92
CA THR A 105 27.36 -10.37 22.94
C THR A 105 26.35 -11.52 22.90
N PRO A 106 25.09 -11.34 23.37
CA PRO A 106 24.11 -12.39 23.24
C PRO A 106 24.02 -12.71 21.77
N SER A 107 24.44 -13.91 21.37
CA SER A 107 24.21 -14.40 20.02
C SER A 107 22.70 -14.29 19.81
N ILE A 108 22.26 -13.30 19.04
CA ILE A 108 20.85 -13.14 18.70
C ILE A 108 20.57 -14.27 17.73
N SER A 109 20.26 -15.45 18.29
CA SER A 109 19.76 -16.56 17.50
C SER A 109 18.46 -16.07 16.86
N PRO A 110 18.29 -16.23 15.54
CA PRO A 110 17.04 -15.85 14.89
C PRO A 110 15.88 -16.55 15.61
N ALA A 111 14.80 -15.81 15.84
CA ALA A 111 13.64 -16.35 16.54
C ALA A 111 13.13 -17.60 15.78
N PRO A 112 12.75 -18.69 16.48
CA PRO A 112 12.19 -19.87 15.83
C PRO A 112 10.99 -19.50 14.96
N VAL A 113 10.85 -20.16 13.80
CA VAL A 113 9.76 -19.87 12.83
C VAL A 113 8.37 -19.91 13.48
N ILE A 114 8.18 -20.82 14.45
CA ILE A 114 6.94 -20.95 15.21
C ILE A 114 6.70 -19.73 16.09
N MET A 115 7.73 -19.21 16.76
CA MET A 115 7.65 -17.98 17.54
C MET A 115 7.33 -16.77 16.64
N GLN A 116 7.97 -16.68 15.47
CA GLN A 116 7.66 -15.65 14.48
C GLN A 116 6.21 -15.75 14.00
N PHE A 117 5.73 -16.97 13.72
CA PHE A 117 4.34 -17.21 13.32
C PHE A 117 3.36 -16.75 14.39
N PHE A 118 3.56 -17.14 15.66
CA PHE A 118 2.67 -16.71 16.75
C PHE A 118 2.73 -15.21 17.02
N LEU A 119 3.91 -14.58 16.90
CA LEU A 119 4.04 -13.13 16.99
C LEU A 119 3.30 -12.42 15.87
N LEU A 120 3.46 -12.88 14.63
CA LEU A 120 2.78 -12.32 13.47
C LEU A 120 1.27 -12.56 13.55
N TYR A 121 0.84 -13.74 13.99
CA TYR A 121 -0.57 -14.07 14.23
C TYR A 121 -1.16 -13.16 15.31
N LYS A 122 -0.48 -12.97 16.45
CA LYS A 122 -0.92 -12.05 17.51
C LYS A 122 -1.00 -10.62 17.00
N ARG A 123 -0.02 -10.16 16.23
CA ARG A 123 -0.01 -8.81 15.64
C ARG A 123 -1.18 -8.65 14.65
N ASN A 124 -1.43 -9.66 13.82
CA ASN A 124 -2.55 -9.68 12.89
C ASN A 124 -3.89 -9.73 13.63
N LEU A 125 -4.02 -10.54 14.68
CA LEU A 125 -5.23 -10.65 15.49
C LEU A 125 -5.54 -9.34 16.21
N LEU A 126 -4.54 -8.66 16.76
CA LEU A 126 -4.71 -7.33 17.36
C LEU A 126 -5.11 -6.27 16.31
N GLN A 127 -4.53 -6.33 15.11
CA GLN A 127 -4.91 -5.47 14.00
C GLN A 127 -6.35 -5.74 13.53
N THR A 128 -6.76 -7.01 13.49
CA THR A 128 -8.10 -7.45 13.13
C THR A 128 -9.13 -7.09 14.20
N ARG A 129 -8.76 -7.19 15.49
CA ARG A 129 -9.58 -6.69 16.61
C ARG A 129 -9.81 -5.18 16.53
N ARG A 130 -8.86 -4.41 16.00
CA ARG A 130 -9.04 -2.97 15.77
C ARG A 130 -10.07 -2.68 14.68
N ASN A 131 -10.29 -3.61 13.75
CA ASN A 131 -11.30 -3.56 12.69
C ASN A 131 -12.48 -4.52 12.95
N TRP A 132 -12.92 -4.67 14.21
CA TRP A 132 -13.94 -5.64 14.61
C TRP A 132 -15.28 -5.48 13.90
N ILE A 133 -15.63 -4.26 13.47
CA ILE A 133 -16.87 -3.96 12.75
C ILE A 133 -16.96 -4.78 11.46
N ALA A 134 -15.93 -4.76 10.62
CA ALA A 134 -15.98 -5.46 9.34
C ALA A 134 -16.01 -6.99 9.51
N VAL A 135 -15.31 -7.51 10.52
CA VAL A 135 -15.12 -8.96 10.71
C VAL A 135 -16.29 -9.63 11.41
N PHE A 136 -16.89 -8.97 12.39
CA PHE A 136 -18.00 -9.55 13.15
C PHE A 136 -19.36 -9.05 12.65
N ILE A 137 -19.50 -7.74 12.43
CA ILE A 137 -20.79 -7.16 12.06
C ILE A 137 -21.11 -7.43 10.57
N GLY A 138 -20.09 -7.42 9.70
CA GLY A 138 -20.26 -7.68 8.27
C GLY A 138 -20.97 -9.01 7.96
N PRO A 139 -20.45 -10.16 8.41
CA PRO A 139 -21.08 -11.46 8.17
C PRO A 139 -22.47 -11.59 8.80
N VAL A 140 -22.67 -11.04 10.00
CA VAL A 140 -23.98 -11.07 10.70
C VAL A 140 -25.02 -10.29 9.90
N LEU A 141 -24.70 -9.06 9.48
CA LEU A 141 -25.58 -8.26 8.64
C LEU A 141 -25.86 -8.93 7.30
N ALA A 142 -24.85 -9.54 6.67
CA ALA A 142 -25.03 -10.28 5.42
C ALA A 142 -26.02 -11.45 5.57
N CYS A 143 -25.90 -12.23 6.65
CA CYS A 143 -26.83 -13.31 6.95
C CYS A 143 -28.25 -12.77 7.20
N CYS A 144 -28.40 -11.70 8.00
CA CYS A 144 -29.69 -11.06 8.23
C CYS A 144 -30.32 -10.59 6.91
N PHE A 145 -29.59 -9.85 6.08
CA PHE A 145 -30.09 -9.35 4.80
C PHE A 145 -30.42 -10.45 3.80
N SER A 146 -29.74 -11.59 3.88
CA SER A 146 -30.04 -12.78 3.06
C SER A 146 -31.34 -13.45 3.51
N ILE A 147 -31.54 -13.67 4.81
CA ILE A 147 -32.76 -14.30 5.36
C ILE A 147 -34.00 -13.44 5.06
N PHE A 148 -33.93 -12.14 5.34
CA PHE A 148 -35.01 -11.20 5.02
C PHE A 148 -35.07 -10.87 3.51
N GLY A 149 -34.09 -11.28 2.71
CA GLY A 149 -34.10 -11.06 1.27
C GLY A 149 -34.71 -12.21 0.47
N PHE A 150 -34.47 -13.45 0.92
CA PHE A 150 -34.82 -14.68 0.19
C PHE A 150 -35.87 -15.53 0.90
N CYS A 151 -35.73 -15.75 2.21
CA CYS A 151 -36.51 -16.78 2.92
C CYS A 151 -37.88 -16.31 3.41
N LEU A 152 -38.07 -14.99 3.55
CA LEU A 152 -39.28 -14.42 4.16
C LEU A 152 -40.07 -13.60 3.15
N ARG A 153 -41.40 -13.70 3.20
CA ARG A 153 -42.28 -12.85 2.41
C ARG A 153 -42.52 -11.52 3.13
N ARG A 154 -42.68 -10.44 2.36
CA ARG A 154 -42.98 -9.09 2.89
C ARG A 154 -44.31 -9.06 3.67
N SER A 155 -45.29 -9.88 3.29
CA SER A 155 -46.59 -9.99 3.95
C SER A 155 -46.50 -10.49 5.39
N ASP A 156 -45.60 -11.46 5.62
CA ASP A 156 -45.52 -12.21 6.87
C ASP A 156 -44.60 -11.51 7.89
N THR A 157 -43.93 -10.44 7.45
CA THR A 157 -42.98 -9.68 8.26
C THR A 157 -43.69 -8.53 9.00
N PRO A 158 -43.39 -8.32 10.30
CA PRO A 158 -43.90 -7.18 11.07
C PRO A 158 -43.58 -5.84 10.40
N ALA A 159 -44.47 -4.85 10.54
CA ALA A 159 -44.33 -3.55 9.88
C ALA A 159 -42.97 -2.88 10.14
N VAL A 160 -42.43 -3.03 11.35
CA VAL A 160 -41.14 -2.47 11.78
C VAL A 160 -39.96 -2.98 10.94
N PHE A 161 -40.02 -4.19 10.40
CA PHE A 161 -38.91 -4.78 9.64
C PHE A 161 -39.08 -4.68 8.11
N ARG A 162 -40.19 -4.10 7.63
CA ARG A 162 -40.48 -4.01 6.18
C ARG A 162 -39.52 -3.12 5.39
N TRP A 163 -38.83 -2.19 6.04
CA TRP A 163 -37.82 -1.34 5.38
C TRP A 163 -36.55 -2.13 5.01
N LEU A 164 -36.23 -3.19 5.75
CA LEU A 164 -35.05 -4.02 5.53
C LEU A 164 -35.10 -4.73 4.15
N PHE A 165 -36.32 -5.08 3.74
CA PHE A 165 -36.65 -5.63 2.43
C PHE A 165 -36.47 -4.64 1.27
N THR A 166 -36.38 -3.35 1.55
CA THR A 166 -36.14 -2.30 0.56
C THR A 166 -34.65 -2.02 0.46
N VAL A 167 -33.91 -2.02 1.57
CA VAL A 167 -32.46 -1.75 1.58
C VAL A 167 -31.59 -2.96 1.18
N SER A 168 -32.11 -4.19 1.31
CA SER A 168 -31.34 -5.41 1.06
C SER A 168 -30.92 -5.56 -0.41
N TYR A 169 -29.62 -5.42 -0.69
CA TYR A 169 -29.06 -5.67 -2.03
C TYR A 169 -29.21 -7.14 -2.47
N PHE A 170 -29.21 -8.09 -1.53
CA PHE A 170 -29.42 -9.51 -1.83
C PHE A 170 -30.80 -9.75 -2.44
N ARG A 171 -31.83 -9.07 -1.92
CA ARG A 171 -33.19 -9.17 -2.45
C ARG A 171 -33.26 -8.64 -3.87
N VAL A 172 -32.72 -7.44 -4.13
CA VAL A 172 -32.73 -6.82 -5.46
C VAL A 172 -32.00 -7.70 -6.47
N ALA A 173 -30.84 -8.25 -6.10
CA ALA A 173 -30.08 -9.17 -6.94
C ALA A 173 -30.88 -10.44 -7.27
N PHE A 174 -31.49 -11.07 -6.27
CA PHE A 174 -32.32 -12.27 -6.47
C PHE A 174 -33.53 -11.99 -7.37
N HIS A 175 -34.25 -10.90 -7.10
CA HIS A 175 -35.38 -10.48 -7.91
C HIS A 175 -34.97 -10.22 -9.36
N GLY A 176 -33.82 -9.58 -9.59
CA GLY A 176 -33.27 -9.38 -10.94
C GLY A 176 -32.99 -10.69 -11.66
N VAL A 177 -32.38 -11.67 -10.99
CA VAL A 177 -32.13 -13.00 -11.56
C VAL A 177 -33.44 -13.71 -11.89
N VAL A 178 -34.39 -13.77 -10.97
CA VAL A 178 -35.67 -14.48 -11.17
C VAL A 178 -36.50 -13.85 -12.30
N VAL A 179 -36.57 -12.51 -12.37
CA VAL A 179 -37.26 -11.80 -13.47
C VAL A 179 -36.54 -12.03 -14.80
N SER A 180 -35.21 -12.12 -14.82
CA SER A 180 -34.47 -12.40 -16.05
C SER A 180 -34.73 -13.80 -16.62
N VAL A 181 -34.99 -14.78 -15.74
CA VAL A 181 -35.26 -16.18 -16.12
C VAL A 181 -36.74 -16.38 -16.51
N TYR A 182 -37.66 -15.90 -15.67
CA TYR A 182 -39.09 -16.24 -15.79
C TYR A 182 -39.99 -15.06 -16.25
N GLY A 183 -39.49 -13.83 -16.27
CA GLY A 183 -40.25 -12.61 -16.64
C GLY A 183 -40.35 -12.38 -18.15
N PHE A 184 -40.70 -11.14 -18.55
CA PHE A 184 -40.70 -10.67 -19.96
C PHE A 184 -41.48 -11.55 -20.96
N ASN A 185 -42.68 -12.02 -20.62
CA ASN A 185 -43.54 -12.83 -21.50
C ASN A 185 -42.82 -14.06 -22.10
N ARG A 186 -42.05 -14.77 -21.27
CA ARG A 186 -41.42 -16.04 -21.67
C ARG A 186 -42.46 -17.13 -21.93
N LYS A 187 -42.08 -18.13 -22.71
CA LYS A 187 -42.90 -19.32 -22.98
C LYS A 187 -43.12 -20.12 -21.70
N ASN A 188 -44.22 -20.87 -21.66
CA ASN A 188 -44.53 -21.78 -20.57
C ASN A 188 -43.41 -22.81 -20.34
N LEU A 189 -43.25 -23.20 -19.07
CA LEU A 189 -42.26 -24.20 -18.66
C LEU A 189 -42.66 -25.58 -19.17
N TYR A 190 -41.67 -26.43 -19.44
CA TYR A 190 -41.91 -27.81 -19.83
C TYR A 190 -42.54 -28.56 -18.66
N CYS A 191 -43.68 -29.21 -18.89
CA CYS A 191 -44.32 -30.12 -17.95
C CYS A 191 -44.31 -31.52 -18.57
N PRO A 192 -43.90 -32.55 -17.82
CA PRO A 192 -43.91 -33.93 -18.31
C PRO A 192 -45.35 -34.39 -18.59
N GLU A 193 -45.53 -35.13 -19.68
CA GLU A 193 -46.86 -35.58 -20.14
C GLU A 193 -47.51 -36.63 -19.20
N GLU A 194 -46.72 -37.21 -18.30
CA GLU A 194 -47.16 -38.21 -17.32
C GLU A 194 -47.87 -37.58 -16.10
N GLU A 195 -47.72 -36.28 -15.87
CA GLU A 195 -48.33 -35.57 -14.74
C GLU A 195 -49.61 -34.83 -15.15
N LEU A 196 -50.74 -35.19 -14.52
CA LEU A 196 -52.05 -34.57 -14.78
C LEU A 196 -52.11 -33.09 -14.32
N TYR A 197 -51.20 -32.66 -13.42
CA TYR A 197 -51.22 -31.32 -12.83
C TYR A 197 -49.83 -30.72 -12.72
N CYS A 198 -49.63 -29.57 -13.39
CA CYS A 198 -48.38 -28.81 -13.34
C CYS A 198 -48.66 -27.39 -12.83
N HIS A 199 -48.37 -27.15 -11.54
CA HIS A 199 -48.68 -25.88 -10.87
C HIS A 199 -47.94 -24.67 -11.49
N TYR A 200 -46.66 -24.88 -11.85
CA TYR A 200 -45.75 -23.85 -12.36
C TYR A 200 -45.61 -23.85 -13.89
N ALA A 201 -46.56 -24.43 -14.63
CA ALA A 201 -46.56 -24.40 -16.09
C ALA A 201 -46.49 -22.96 -16.65
N ASP A 202 -47.23 -22.05 -16.02
CA ASP A 202 -47.17 -20.62 -16.29
C ASP A 202 -46.17 -19.95 -15.34
N PRO A 203 -45.05 -19.39 -15.85
CA PRO A 203 -44.04 -18.72 -15.02
C PRO A 203 -44.61 -17.51 -14.26
N SER A 204 -45.71 -16.93 -14.73
CA SER A 204 -46.38 -15.80 -14.08
C SER A 204 -46.95 -16.19 -12.71
N LYS A 205 -47.37 -17.45 -12.53
CA LYS A 205 -47.84 -17.96 -11.22
C LYS A 205 -46.70 -18.04 -10.21
N PHE A 206 -45.55 -18.57 -10.64
CA PHE A 206 -44.34 -18.62 -9.81
C PHE A 206 -43.92 -17.21 -9.37
N LEU A 207 -43.87 -16.26 -10.31
CA LEU A 207 -43.53 -14.86 -10.02
C LEU A 207 -44.53 -14.21 -9.03
N LYS A 208 -45.81 -14.58 -9.09
CA LYS A 208 -46.87 -14.08 -8.20
C LYS A 208 -46.77 -14.63 -6.79
N GLU A 209 -46.41 -15.90 -6.64
CA GLU A 209 -46.19 -16.50 -5.33
C GLU A 209 -44.94 -15.92 -4.65
N MET A 210 -43.89 -15.68 -5.43
CA MET A 210 -42.64 -15.08 -4.93
C MET A 210 -42.73 -13.56 -4.66
N ASP A 211 -43.89 -12.93 -4.89
CA ASP A 211 -44.12 -11.49 -4.69
C ASP A 211 -43.24 -10.60 -5.60
N ILE A 212 -43.02 -11.02 -6.86
CA ILE A 212 -42.09 -10.37 -7.82
C ILE A 212 -42.81 -9.64 -8.98
N VAL A 213 -44.11 -9.85 -9.16
CA VAL A 213 -44.87 -9.44 -10.37
C VAL A 213 -44.89 -7.93 -10.63
N ASN A 214 -44.95 -7.09 -9.60
CA ASN A 214 -45.14 -5.64 -9.75
C ASN A 214 -43.86 -4.83 -9.50
N ILE A 215 -42.70 -5.42 -9.74
CA ILE A 215 -41.43 -4.83 -9.32
C ILE A 215 -40.78 -4.10 -10.48
N ASP A 216 -40.71 -2.78 -10.34
CA ASP A 216 -39.97 -1.94 -11.28
C ASP A 216 -38.46 -2.09 -11.06
N LEU A 217 -37.81 -2.76 -12.01
CA LEU A 217 -36.36 -3.00 -11.96
C LEU A 217 -35.58 -1.67 -11.93
N VAL A 218 -36.08 -0.63 -12.61
CA VAL A 218 -35.45 0.69 -12.66
C VAL A 218 -35.44 1.36 -11.30
N SER A 219 -36.57 1.31 -10.58
CA SER A 219 -36.67 1.82 -9.21
C SER A 219 -35.71 1.11 -8.24
N ASN A 220 -35.55 -0.21 -8.36
CA ASN A 220 -34.62 -0.95 -7.48
C ASN A 220 -33.15 -0.65 -7.79
N ILE A 221 -32.77 -0.61 -9.07
CA ILE A 221 -31.39 -0.28 -9.48
C ILE A 221 -31.03 1.15 -9.05
N SER A 222 -31.93 2.11 -9.25
CA SER A 222 -31.70 3.50 -8.85
C SER A 222 -31.49 3.66 -7.33
N MET A 223 -32.27 2.94 -6.52
CA MET A 223 -32.08 2.93 -5.06
C MET A 223 -30.76 2.30 -4.63
N VAL A 224 -30.31 1.21 -5.27
CA VAL A 224 -29.00 0.59 -4.98
C VAL A 224 -27.86 1.55 -5.31
N LEU A 225 -27.92 2.21 -6.48
CA LEU A 225 -26.94 3.22 -6.87
C LEU A 225 -26.92 4.40 -5.89
N PHE A 226 -28.08 4.84 -5.42
CA PHE A 226 -28.18 5.90 -4.42
C PHE A 226 -27.49 5.52 -3.11
N ILE A 227 -27.76 4.33 -2.57
CA ILE A 227 -27.13 3.84 -1.32
C ILE A 227 -25.61 3.69 -1.51
N TRP A 228 -25.17 3.20 -2.68
CA TRP A 228 -23.76 3.07 -3.02
C TRP A 228 -23.04 4.43 -3.02
N CYS A 229 -23.62 5.44 -3.69
CA CYS A 229 -23.09 6.80 -3.67
C CYS A 229 -23.03 7.37 -2.25
N LEU A 230 -24.08 7.19 -1.44
CA LEU A 230 -24.13 7.66 -0.05
C LEU A 230 -23.03 7.01 0.81
N MET A 231 -22.80 5.71 0.65
CA MET A 231 -21.74 5.01 1.38
C MET A 231 -20.35 5.54 0.99
N HIS A 232 -20.11 5.79 -0.30
CA HIS A 232 -18.84 6.33 -0.79
C HIS A 232 -18.60 7.78 -0.34
N THR A 233 -19.62 8.63 -0.37
CA THR A 233 -19.51 10.00 0.14
C THR A 233 -19.26 10.02 1.63
N ALA A 234 -19.95 9.18 2.42
CA ALA A 234 -19.68 9.04 3.85
C ALA A 234 -18.23 8.60 4.11
N THR A 235 -17.71 7.64 3.35
CA THR A 235 -16.33 7.18 3.47
C THR A 235 -15.34 8.30 3.13
N TYR A 236 -15.58 9.02 2.03
CA TYR A 236 -14.78 10.18 1.64
C TYR A 236 -14.79 11.27 2.73
N LEU A 237 -15.96 11.60 3.27
CA LEU A 237 -16.10 12.58 4.35
C LEU A 237 -15.33 12.14 5.60
N THR A 238 -15.46 10.88 6.03
CA THR A 238 -14.71 10.38 7.20
C THR A 238 -13.20 10.46 7.01
N LEU A 239 -12.71 10.16 5.80
CA LEU A 239 -11.29 10.27 5.47
C LEU A 239 -10.85 11.74 5.46
N TRP A 240 -11.63 12.61 4.83
CA TRP A 240 -11.38 14.04 4.74
C TRP A 240 -11.32 14.70 6.12
N PHE A 241 -12.31 14.43 6.99
CA PHE A 241 -12.32 14.91 8.37
C PHE A 241 -11.10 14.42 9.17
N LYS A 242 -10.65 13.19 8.93
CA LYS A 242 -9.47 12.64 9.61
C LYS A 242 -8.16 13.27 9.12
N LEU A 243 -8.08 13.60 7.83
CA LEU A 243 -6.90 14.23 7.23
C LEU A 243 -6.77 15.70 7.65
N ASN A 244 -7.89 16.44 7.66
CA ASN A 244 -7.93 17.88 7.98
C ASN A 244 -8.02 18.19 9.49
N LYS A 245 -8.04 17.16 10.33
CA LYS A 245 -7.96 17.26 11.80
C LYS A 245 -6.53 17.04 12.32
N ARG A 246 -5.57 16.70 11.45
CA ARG A 246 -4.13 16.79 11.73
C ARG A 246 -3.62 18.17 11.36
#